data_AF-A0A7C6CAR3-F1
#
_entry.id   AF-A0A7C6CAR3-F1
#
_cell.length_a   1.000
_cell.length_b   1.000
_cell.length_c   1.000
_cell.angle_alpha   90.00
_cell.angle_beta   90.00
_cell.angle_gamma   90.00
#
_symmetry.space_group_name_H-M   'P 1'
#
loop_
_entity.id
_entity.type
_entity.pdbx_description
1 polymer ?
#
loop_
_entity_poly.entity_id
_entity_poly.type
_entity_poly.pdbx_seq_one_letter_code
_entity_poly.pdbx_strand_id
1 'polypeptide(L)'
;MKRRNRDIGLVRQVGARYCCPEAICELLESIALEEKALANLINAEAEKLRAVISSRQTPLTPENFVMVQREVVSMLQAIIKFQILLQYKLEDLLEVCRQQPTPKHINAVKSTARYQEFL
;
A
#
# COMPACT_ATOMS: atom_id res chain seq x y z
N MET A 1 33.08 54.24 -4.16
CA MET A 1 33.59 53.05 -3.44
C MET A 1 32.44 52.37 -2.72
N LYS A 2 32.26 51.05 -2.95
CA LYS A 2 31.78 49.99 -2.03
C LYS A 2 30.67 50.40 -1.03
N ARG A 3 29.51 49.74 -0.99
CA ARG A 3 29.38 48.32 -0.63
C ARG A 3 28.23 47.63 -1.36
N ARG A 4 28.56 46.48 -1.95
CA ARG A 4 27.61 45.48 -2.44
C ARG A 4 26.91 44.88 -1.23
N ASN A 5 25.58 44.99 -1.17
CA ASN A 5 24.79 44.22 -0.22
C ASN A 5 24.75 42.76 -0.70
N ARG A 6 25.33 41.85 0.08
CA ARG A 6 25.27 40.40 -0.12
C ARG A 6 24.54 39.81 1.08
N ASP A 7 23.23 39.81 0.97
CA ASP A 7 22.32 39.06 1.82
C ASP A 7 21.52 38.18 0.83
N ILE A 8 21.22 36.91 1.02
CA ILE A 8 21.36 35.94 2.11
C ILE A 8 20.90 34.62 1.46
N GLY A 9 21.37 33.48 1.98
CA GLY A 9 21.31 32.18 1.32
C GLY A 9 19.97 31.82 0.69
N LEU A 10 20.03 31.41 -0.57
CA LEU A 10 18.99 30.63 -1.22
C LEU A 10 18.85 29.32 -0.44
N VAL A 11 17.96 29.30 0.55
CA VAL A 11 17.53 28.07 1.22
C VAL A 11 16.88 27.23 0.13
N ARG A 12 17.61 26.24 -0.37
CA ARG A 12 17.10 25.20 -1.25
C ARG A 12 15.99 24.52 -0.46
N GLN A 13 14.74 24.90 -0.70
CA GLN A 13 13.57 24.16 -0.24
C GLN A 13 13.71 22.75 -0.84
N VAL A 14 14.22 21.83 -0.03
CA VAL A 14 14.09 20.40 -0.30
C VAL A 14 12.58 20.15 -0.24
N GLY A 15 11.95 20.01 -1.40
CA GLY A 15 10.51 19.85 -1.53
C GLY A 15 10.05 18.69 -0.65
N ALA A 16 9.29 19.01 0.40
CA ALA A 16 8.57 18.02 1.16
C ALA A 16 7.58 17.36 0.19
N ARG A 17 7.82 16.09 -0.16
CA ARG A 17 6.84 15.29 -0.87
C ARG A 17 5.72 14.98 0.11
N TYR A 18 4.66 15.77 0.10
CA TYR A 18 3.42 15.44 0.78
C TYR A 18 2.77 14.32 -0.04
N CYS A 19 2.70 13.11 0.51
CA CYS A 19 1.85 12.08 -0.05
C CYS A 19 0.41 12.37 0.42
N CYS A 20 -0.53 12.43 -0.53
CA CYS A 20 -1.96 12.66 -0.28
C CYS A 20 -2.51 11.51 0.58
N PRO A 21 -2.98 11.75 1.82
CA PRO A 21 -3.53 10.69 2.68
C PRO A 21 -4.64 9.88 2.00
N GLU A 22 -5.45 10.53 1.17
CA GLU A 22 -6.52 9.93 0.39
C GLU A 22 -5.99 8.90 -0.60
N ALA A 23 -4.90 9.20 -1.31
CA ALA A 23 -4.28 8.27 -2.25
C ALA A 23 -3.71 7.03 -1.55
N ILE A 24 -3.20 7.18 -0.32
CA ILE A 24 -2.73 6.05 0.49
C ILE A 24 -3.92 5.16 0.87
N CYS A 25 -5.05 5.75 1.30
CA CYS A 25 -6.26 5.02 1.63
C CYS A 25 -6.83 4.26 0.41
N GLU A 26 -6.88 4.88 -0.76
CA GLU A 26 -7.34 4.26 -2.00
C GLU A 26 -6.45 3.06 -2.41
N LEU A 27 -5.13 3.19 -2.27
CA LEU A 27 -4.20 2.09 -2.55
C LEU A 27 -4.35 0.94 -1.56
N LEU A 28 -4.53 1.24 -0.26
CA LEU A 28 -4.82 0.23 0.75
C LEU A 28 -6.15 -0.49 0.48
N GLU A 29 -7.17 0.24 0.05
CA GLU A 29 -8.46 -0.34 -0.34
C GLU A 29 -8.31 -1.25 -1.56
N SER A 30 -7.52 -0.85 -2.57
CA SER A 30 -7.18 -1.72 -3.71
C SER A 30 -6.54 -3.03 -3.27
N ILE A 31 -5.53 -2.97 -2.39
CA ILE A 31 -4.87 -4.17 -1.83
C ILE A 31 -5.89 -5.07 -1.11
N ALA A 32 -6.77 -4.48 -0.30
CA ALA A 32 -7.81 -5.23 0.42
C ALA A 32 -8.82 -5.90 -0.54
N LEU A 33 -9.18 -5.24 -1.64
CA LEU A 33 -10.06 -5.80 -2.66
C LEU A 33 -9.40 -6.97 -3.41
N GLU A 34 -8.10 -6.86 -3.71
CA GLU A 34 -7.32 -7.93 -4.33
C GLU A 34 -7.19 -9.15 -3.39
N GLU A 35 -6.88 -8.95 -2.11
CA GLU A 35 -6.85 -10.01 -1.08
C GLU A 35 -8.21 -10.73 -0.98
N LYS A 36 -9.31 -9.97 -0.97
CA LYS A 36 -10.66 -10.53 -0.97
C LYS A 36 -10.94 -11.37 -2.23
N ALA A 37 -10.49 -10.90 -3.40
CA ALA A 37 -10.65 -11.63 -4.64
C ALA A 37 -9.87 -12.97 -4.62
N LEU A 38 -8.65 -12.97 -4.08
CA LEU A 38 -7.85 -14.20 -3.91
C LEU A 38 -8.48 -15.17 -2.91
N ALA A 39 -9.05 -14.67 -1.81
CA ALA A 39 -9.80 -15.51 -0.86
C ALA A 39 -11.01 -16.18 -1.52
N ASN A 40 -11.75 -15.45 -2.35
CA ASN A 40 -12.86 -16.02 -3.13
C ASN A 40 -12.39 -17.08 -4.12
N LEU A 41 -11.23 -16.89 -4.74
CA LEU A 41 -10.64 -17.87 -5.65
C LEU A 41 -10.24 -19.15 -4.91
N ILE A 42 -9.62 -19.05 -3.73
CA ILE A 42 -9.32 -20.20 -2.87
C ILE A 42 -10.60 -20.97 -2.53
N ASN A 43 -11.67 -20.25 -2.17
CA ASN A 43 -12.96 -20.88 -1.88
C ASN A 43 -13.56 -21.59 -3.09
N ALA A 44 -13.45 -21.00 -4.29
CA ALA A 44 -13.92 -21.61 -5.52
C ALA A 44 -13.14 -22.89 -5.87
N GLU A 45 -11.81 -22.90 -5.69
CA GLU A 45 -10.99 -24.10 -5.87
C GLU A 45 -11.31 -25.19 -4.84
N ALA A 46 -11.62 -24.82 -3.60
CA ALA A 46 -12.10 -25.76 -2.59
C ALA A 46 -13.47 -26.34 -2.96
N GLU A 47 -14.39 -25.52 -3.49
CA GLU A 47 -15.70 -25.98 -3.94
C GLU A 47 -15.59 -26.91 -5.16
N LYS A 48 -14.65 -26.66 -6.07
CA LYS A 48 -14.34 -27.57 -7.19
C LYS A 48 -13.99 -28.98 -6.68
N LEU A 49 -13.13 -29.09 -5.67
CA LEU A 49 -12.79 -30.38 -5.05
C LEU A 49 -14.01 -31.04 -4.39
N ARG A 50 -14.81 -30.28 -3.64
CA ARG A 50 -16.03 -30.80 -2.99
C ARG A 50 -17.03 -31.31 -4.01
N ALA A 51 -17.22 -30.60 -5.12
CA ALA A 51 -18.13 -30.98 -6.20
C ALA A 51 -17.69 -32.30 -6.85
N VAL A 52 -16.39 -32.48 -7.09
CA VAL A 52 -15.83 -33.72 -7.65
C VAL A 52 -16.01 -34.90 -6.69
N ILE A 53 -15.77 -34.69 -5.39
CA ILE A 53 -15.95 -35.74 -4.36
C ILE A 53 -17.44 -36.10 -4.18
N SER A 54 -18.32 -35.12 -4.26
CA SER A 54 -19.76 -35.28 -4.00
C SER A 54 -20.57 -35.67 -5.23
N SER A 55 -19.96 -35.69 -6.43
CA SER A 55 -20.63 -36.00 -7.67
C SER A 55 -21.15 -37.43 -7.67
N ARG A 56 -22.47 -37.59 -7.89
CA ARG A 56 -23.11 -38.90 -8.13
C ARG A 56 -23.27 -39.22 -9.62
N GLN A 57 -22.92 -38.27 -10.48
CA GLN A 57 -23.16 -38.36 -11.93
C GLN A 57 -22.00 -39.01 -12.68
N THR A 58 -20.78 -38.85 -12.15
CA THR A 58 -19.54 -39.35 -12.76
C THR A 58 -18.80 -40.20 -11.73
N PRO A 59 -18.44 -41.46 -12.03
CA PRO A 59 -17.60 -42.25 -11.14
C PRO A 59 -16.28 -41.53 -10.93
N LEU A 60 -15.92 -41.30 -9.67
CA LEU A 60 -14.64 -40.71 -9.32
C LEU A 60 -13.53 -41.75 -9.51
N THR A 61 -12.79 -41.64 -10.61
CA THR A 61 -11.58 -42.46 -10.82
C THR A 61 -10.36 -41.80 -10.16
N PRO A 62 -9.38 -42.60 -9.71
CA PRO A 62 -8.12 -42.05 -9.18
C PRO A 62 -7.45 -41.08 -10.15
N GLU A 63 -7.46 -41.38 -11.45
CA GLU A 63 -6.82 -40.56 -12.48
C GLU A 63 -7.48 -39.19 -12.61
N ASN A 64 -8.81 -39.15 -12.66
CA ASN A 64 -9.56 -37.89 -12.76
C ASN A 64 -9.40 -37.05 -11.50
N PHE A 65 -9.39 -37.68 -10.32
CA PHE A 65 -9.19 -36.98 -9.06
C PHE A 65 -7.80 -36.35 -8.97
N VAL A 66 -6.74 -37.09 -9.35
CA VAL A 66 -5.36 -36.58 -9.39
C VAL A 66 -5.24 -35.43 -10.39
N MET A 67 -5.91 -35.51 -11.54
CA MET A 67 -5.91 -34.43 -12.53
C MET A 67 -6.49 -33.13 -11.94
N VAL A 68 -7.67 -33.18 -11.33
CA VAL A 68 -8.30 -32.01 -10.69
C VAL A 68 -7.43 -31.47 -9.55
N GLN A 69 -6.86 -32.36 -8.72
CA GLN A 69 -5.98 -31.94 -7.64
C GLN A 69 -4.74 -31.19 -8.16
N ARG A 70 -4.15 -31.62 -9.27
CA ARG A 70 -3.01 -30.93 -9.90
C ARG A 70 -3.38 -29.54 -10.39
N GLU A 71 -4.57 -29.37 -10.98
CA GLU A 71 -5.07 -28.05 -11.39
C GLU A 71 -5.24 -27.12 -10.19
N VAL A 72 -5.86 -27.62 -9.11
CA VAL A 72 -6.03 -26.85 -7.86
C VAL A 72 -4.68 -26.45 -7.27
N VAL A 73 -3.72 -27.37 -7.21
CA VAL A 73 -2.35 -27.07 -6.72
C VAL A 73 -1.68 -26.01 -7.60
N SER A 74 -1.81 -26.10 -8.93
CA SER A 74 -1.27 -25.09 -9.84
C SER A 74 -1.90 -23.71 -9.60
N MET A 75 -3.20 -23.67 -9.33
CA MET A 75 -3.90 -22.43 -9.03
C MET A 75 -3.47 -21.83 -7.67
N LEU A 76 -3.33 -22.66 -6.63
CA LEU A 76 -2.81 -22.23 -5.33
C LEU A 76 -1.38 -21.71 -5.43
N GLN A 77 -0.53 -22.32 -6.26
CA GLN A 77 0.82 -21.81 -6.55
C GLN A 77 0.77 -20.44 -7.23
N ALA A 78 -0.20 -20.20 -8.12
CA ALA A 78 -0.39 -18.88 -8.72
C ALA A 78 -0.86 -17.86 -7.68
N ILE A 79 -1.82 -18.22 -6.81
CA ILE A 79 -2.28 -17.36 -5.71
C ILE A 79 -1.13 -16.96 -4.79
N ILE A 80 -0.25 -17.90 -4.43
CA ILE A 80 0.94 -17.60 -3.60
C ILE A 80 1.82 -16.54 -4.27
N LYS A 81 2.02 -16.60 -5.59
CA LYS A 81 2.78 -15.57 -6.33
C LYS A 81 2.09 -14.22 -6.24
N PHE A 82 0.76 -14.15 -6.32
CA PHE A 82 0.01 -12.91 -6.12
C PHE A 82 0.14 -12.40 -4.68
N GLN A 83 0.05 -13.25 -3.65
CA GLN A 83 0.26 -12.85 -2.25
C GLN A 83 1.64 -12.23 -2.04
N ILE A 84 2.68 -12.77 -2.68
CA ILE A 84 4.03 -12.19 -2.63
C ILE A 84 4.04 -10.79 -3.27
N LEU A 85 3.37 -10.58 -4.41
CA LEU A 85 3.28 -9.26 -5.05
C LEU A 85 2.47 -8.26 -4.21
N LEU A 86 1.39 -8.72 -3.57
CA LEU A 86 0.59 -7.91 -2.64
C LEU A 86 1.40 -7.50 -1.41
N GLN A 87 2.21 -8.40 -0.87
CA GLN A 87 3.14 -8.09 0.21
C GLN A 87 4.11 -6.97 -0.20
N TYR A 88 4.74 -7.06 -1.39
CA TYR A 88 5.62 -5.99 -1.88
C TYR A 88 4.88 -4.66 -2.03
N LYS A 89 3.68 -4.65 -2.60
CA LYS A 89 2.86 -3.43 -2.70
C LYS A 89 2.57 -2.80 -1.33
N LEU A 90 2.31 -3.62 -0.31
CA LEU A 90 2.08 -3.16 1.06
C LEU A 90 3.36 -2.60 1.69
N GLU A 91 4.50 -3.28 1.50
CA GLU A 91 5.81 -2.83 1.98
C GLU A 91 6.20 -1.47 1.39
N ASP A 92 6.04 -1.29 0.07
CA ASP A 92 6.28 -0.03 -0.64
C ASP A 92 5.39 1.10 -0.08
N LEU A 93 4.10 0.81 0.14
CA LEU A 93 3.16 1.76 0.70
C LEU A 93 3.52 2.16 2.15
N LEU A 94 3.96 1.20 2.96
CA LEU A 94 4.44 1.47 4.32
C LEU A 94 5.71 2.35 4.31
N GLU A 95 6.60 2.16 3.34
CA GLU A 95 7.77 3.03 3.19
C GLU A 95 7.36 4.47 2.86
N VAL A 96 6.43 4.65 1.92
CA VAL A 96 5.87 5.98 1.58
C VAL A 96 5.24 6.65 2.80
N CYS A 97 4.49 5.91 3.62
CA CYS A 97 3.91 6.41 4.86
C CYS A 97 4.97 6.87 5.88
N ARG A 98 6.09 6.15 5.99
CA ARG A 98 7.18 6.50 6.94
C ARG A 98 7.96 7.74 6.53
N GLN A 99 8.02 8.04 5.24
CA GLN A 99 8.74 9.21 4.71
C GLN A 99 7.97 10.53 4.89
N GLN A 100 6.76 10.51 5.46
CA GLN A 100 5.99 11.73 5.70
C GLN A 100 6.69 12.63 6.73
N PRO A 101 7.09 13.87 6.37
CA PRO A 101 7.69 14.79 7.31
C PRO A 101 6.66 15.18 8.38
N THR A 102 7.04 15.09 9.65
CA THR A 102 6.23 15.64 10.74
C THR A 102 5.98 17.12 10.50
N PRO A 103 4.76 17.65 10.77
CA PRO A 103 4.52 19.08 10.68
C PRO A 103 5.50 19.78 11.61
N LYS A 104 6.46 20.53 11.05
CA LYS A 104 7.29 21.43 11.85
C LYS A 104 6.32 22.44 12.43
N HIS A 105 6.11 22.38 13.74
CA HIS A 105 5.39 23.39 14.49
C HIS A 105 5.96 24.75 14.05
N ILE A 106 5.16 25.55 13.33
CA ILE A 106 5.57 26.91 13.01
C ILE A 106 5.63 27.59 14.37
N ASN A 107 6.84 27.83 14.87
CA ASN A 107 7.03 28.61 16.08
C ASN A 107 6.31 29.93 15.83
N ALA A 108 5.25 30.17 16.60
CA ALA A 108 4.48 31.39 16.56
C ALA A 108 5.46 32.56 16.57
N VAL A 109 5.46 33.34 15.49
CA VAL A 109 6.14 34.64 15.46
C VAL A 109 5.56 35.40 16.64
N LYS A 110 6.32 35.51 17.74
CA LYS A 110 5.99 36.43 18.82
C LYS A 110 6.19 37.83 18.25
N SER A 111 5.13 38.36 17.64
CA SER A 111 4.99 39.77 17.32
C SER A 111 5.06 40.52 18.65
N THR A 112 6.26 40.94 19.05
CA THR A 112 6.46 41.86 20.15
C THR A 112 6.28 43.24 19.56
N ALA A 113 5.06 43.75 19.70
CA ALA A 113 4.72 45.13 19.40
C ALA A 113 5.65 46.06 20.19
N ARG A 114 6.35 46.91 19.44
CA ARG A 114 7.19 48.00 19.90
C ARG A 114 6.32 49.02 20.65
N TYR A 115 6.34 48.98 21.98
CA TYR A 115 5.95 50.10 22.83
C TYR A 115 7.04 50.32 23.86
N GLN A 116 7.92 51.28 23.57
CA GLN A 116 8.54 52.19 24.54
C GLN A 116 9.54 53.08 23.79
N GLU A 117 9.19 54.36 23.64
CA GLU A 117 10.07 55.53 23.80
C GLU A 117 9.29 56.79 23.36
N PHE A 118 8.51 57.34 24.30
CA PHE A 118 8.20 58.76 24.39
C PHE A 118 7.99 59.06 25.89
N LEU A 119 9.10 59.27 26.58
CA LEU A 119 9.24 60.23 27.67
C LEU A 119 10.46 61.09 27.36
#